data_AF-A0A154W9U8-F1
#
_entry.id   AF-A0A154W9U8-F1
#
_cell.length_a   1.000
_cell.length_b   1.000
_cell.length_c   1.000
_cell.angle_alpha   90.00
_cell.angle_beta   90.00
_cell.angle_gamma   90.00
#
_symmetry.space_group_name_H-M   'P 1'
#
loop_
_entity.id
_entity.type
_entity.pdbx_description
1 polymer ?
#
loop_
_entity_poly.entity_id
_entity_poly.type
_entity_poly.pdbx_seq_one_letter_code
_entity_poly.pdbx_strand_id
1 'polypeptide(L)'
;MLRKTIIAMAALFALAACENSNYGTKQTVGSVLGGVGGAVAGAQFGGGTGRLATTAAGALIGAFLGGEVGRGLDDVDKQKATSAMHQAQAAPVGQTIAWNNPGTGNSGTVIPVRDGTANDGAYCREFQQTVNIGGQTERAYGTACRQPDGSWKMVQ
;
A
#
# COMPACT_ATOMS: atom_id res chain seq x y z
N MET A 1 24.84 -25.52 -44.70
CA MET A 1 23.89 -24.47 -44.24
C MET A 1 23.17 -24.82 -42.93
N LEU A 2 23.38 -26.00 -42.33
CA LEU A 2 22.73 -26.43 -41.08
C LEU A 2 23.45 -26.02 -39.77
N ARG A 3 24.67 -25.46 -39.85
CA ARG A 3 25.49 -25.09 -38.68
C ARG A 3 25.26 -23.65 -38.18
N LYS A 4 24.72 -22.76 -39.02
CA LYS A 4 24.47 -21.35 -38.66
C LYS A 4 23.12 -21.13 -37.96
N THR A 5 22.20 -22.08 -38.07
CA THR A 5 20.87 -22.02 -37.44
C THR A 5 20.85 -22.43 -35.97
N ILE A 6 21.89 -23.12 -35.48
CA ILE A 6 21.97 -23.60 -34.09
C ILE A 6 22.35 -22.46 -33.12
N ILE A 7 23.13 -21.47 -33.60
CA ILE A 7 23.59 -20.34 -32.77
C ILE A 7 22.47 -19.32 -32.51
N ALA A 8 21.48 -19.23 -33.40
CA ALA A 8 20.36 -18.30 -33.25
C ALA A 8 19.24 -18.82 -32.33
N MET A 9 19.22 -20.12 -32.01
CA MET A 9 18.16 -20.74 -31.19
C MET A 9 18.54 -20.84 -29.69
N ALA A 10 19.81 -20.59 -29.33
CA ALA A 10 20.28 -20.61 -27.95
C ALA A 10 20.16 -19.25 -27.22
N ALA A 11 19.79 -18.16 -27.93
CA ALA A 11 19.67 -16.82 -27.35
C ALA A 11 18.24 -16.46 -26.87
N LEU A 12 17.28 -17.36 -27.01
CA LEU A 12 15.87 -17.15 -26.62
C LEU A 12 15.48 -17.78 -25.28
N PHE A 13 16.42 -18.44 -24.58
CA PHE A 13 16.16 -19.12 -23.29
C PHE A 13 16.62 -18.34 -22.06
N ALA A 14 16.96 -17.05 -22.18
CA ALA A 14 17.47 -16.24 -21.08
C ALA A 14 16.44 -15.28 -20.43
N LEU A 15 15.12 -15.53 -20.56
CA LEU A 15 14.07 -14.70 -19.95
C LEU A 15 13.20 -15.37 -18.87
N ALA A 16 13.60 -16.53 -18.33
CA ALA A 16 12.82 -17.20 -17.29
C ALA A 16 13.69 -17.73 -16.14
N ALA A 17 14.24 -16.82 -15.32
CA ALA A 17 14.75 -17.05 -13.95
C ALA A 17 15.22 -15.68 -13.41
N CYS A 18 14.61 -15.01 -12.44
CA CYS A 18 13.89 -15.50 -11.26
C CYS A 18 12.56 -14.76 -11.07
N GLU A 19 11.45 -15.47 -11.26
CA GLU A 19 10.22 -15.22 -10.51
C GLU A 19 10.39 -15.96 -9.19
N ASN A 20 10.76 -15.25 -8.12
CA ASN A 20 10.80 -15.80 -6.77
C ASN A 20 9.60 -15.27 -5.99
N SER A 21 8.42 -15.57 -6.50
CA SER A 21 7.14 -15.42 -5.80
C SER A 21 6.73 -16.79 -5.25
N ASN A 22 7.48 -17.26 -4.24
CA ASN A 22 7.11 -18.43 -3.46
C ASN A 22 6.07 -18.05 -2.39
N TYR A 23 4.92 -17.52 -2.81
CA TYR A 23 3.74 -17.43 -1.96
C TYR A 23 2.92 -18.70 -2.13
N GLY A 24 3.26 -19.68 -1.30
CA GLY A 24 2.51 -20.91 -1.15
C GLY A 24 1.03 -20.66 -0.92
N THR A 25 0.22 -21.24 -1.78
CA THR A 25 -1.24 -21.20 -1.81
C THR A 25 -1.81 -21.71 -0.49
N LYS A 26 -2.55 -20.85 0.22
CA LYS A 26 -3.82 -21.09 0.96
C LYS A 26 -4.06 -20.09 2.10
N GLN A 27 -3.95 -18.79 1.82
CA GLN A 27 -4.94 -17.79 2.27
C GLN A 27 -4.61 -16.48 1.55
N THR A 28 -5.10 -16.39 0.32
CA THR A 28 -5.72 -15.20 -0.24
C THR A 28 -5.60 -13.96 0.66
N VAL A 29 -4.54 -13.16 0.49
CA VAL A 29 -4.64 -11.69 0.57
C VAL A 29 -5.53 -11.30 -0.61
N GLY A 30 -6.80 -11.70 -0.50
CA GLY A 30 -7.82 -11.32 -1.43
C GLY A 30 -8.16 -9.91 -1.07
N SER A 31 -8.09 -9.03 -2.06
CA SER A 31 -9.00 -7.91 -2.19
C SER A 31 -10.39 -8.30 -1.67
N VAL A 32 -10.69 -8.04 -0.40
CA VAL A 32 -12.05 -8.10 0.13
C VAL A 32 -12.70 -6.79 -0.26
N LEU A 33 -13.04 -6.71 -1.55
CA LEU A 33 -14.12 -5.90 -2.06
C LEU A 33 -15.43 -6.53 -1.54
N GLY A 34 -15.89 -6.10 -0.37
CA GLY A 34 -17.20 -6.42 0.18
C GLY A 34 -18.05 -5.16 0.31
N GLY A 35 -19.24 -5.14 -0.34
CA GLY A 35 -20.15 -4.00 -0.51
C GLY A 35 -20.60 -3.31 0.79
N VAL A 36 -21.19 -2.10 0.78
CA VAL A 36 -22.29 -1.58 -0.04
C VAL A 36 -22.16 -0.05 -0.12
N GLY A 37 -22.28 0.53 -1.33
CA GLY A 37 -22.60 1.96 -1.54
C GLY A 37 -21.43 2.94 -1.69
N GLY A 38 -21.09 3.28 -2.94
CA GLY A 38 -20.21 4.40 -3.31
C GLY A 38 -18.86 3.96 -3.88
N ALA A 39 -18.50 4.53 -5.05
CA ALA A 39 -17.33 4.22 -5.89
C ALA A 39 -16.14 3.59 -5.15
N VAL A 40 -15.91 2.30 -5.39
CA VAL A 40 -14.70 1.64 -4.91
C VAL A 40 -13.60 1.87 -5.95
N ALA A 41 -12.85 2.95 -5.80
CA ALA A 41 -11.55 3.06 -6.44
C ALA A 41 -10.63 2.04 -5.76
N GLY A 42 -10.58 0.83 -6.33
CA GLY A 42 -9.70 -0.25 -5.88
C GLY A 42 -8.25 0.10 -6.19
N ALA A 43 -7.62 0.92 -5.36
CA ALA A 43 -6.18 1.12 -5.39
C ALA A 43 -5.52 -0.11 -4.74
N GLN A 44 -5.28 -1.15 -5.55
CA GLN A 44 -4.27 -2.15 -5.21
C GLN A 44 -2.92 -1.44 -5.18
N PHE A 45 -2.19 -1.57 -4.08
CA PHE A 45 -0.91 -0.89 -3.89
C PHE A 45 0.06 -1.26 -4.99
N GLY A 46 0.48 -0.26 -5.77
CA GLY A 46 1.59 -0.34 -6.71
C GLY A 46 2.80 0.36 -6.11
N GLY A 47 3.91 -0.36 -6.00
CA GLY A 47 5.14 0.13 -5.39
C GLY A 47 5.68 1.40 -6.04
N GLY A 48 5.75 2.48 -5.25
CA GLY A 48 6.51 3.68 -5.62
C GLY A 48 8.00 3.51 -5.30
N THR A 49 8.88 4.03 -6.14
CA THR A 49 10.36 3.88 -6.05
C THR A 49 11.05 4.84 -5.08
N GLY A 50 10.34 5.39 -4.09
CA GLY A 50 10.88 6.39 -3.16
C GLY A 50 11.23 5.83 -1.77
N ARG A 51 12.19 6.46 -1.06
CA ARG A 51 12.56 6.10 0.34
C ARG A 51 11.38 6.11 1.33
N LEU A 52 10.31 6.85 1.05
CA LEU A 52 9.09 6.85 1.86
C LEU A 52 8.25 5.57 1.66
N ALA A 53 8.28 4.99 0.46
CA ALA A 53 7.46 3.82 0.09
C ALA A 53 7.94 2.50 0.75
N THR A 54 9.09 2.51 1.43
CA THR A 54 9.62 1.32 2.11
C THR A 54 8.90 1.02 3.43
N THR A 55 8.25 2.02 4.01
CA THR A 55 7.49 1.88 5.27
C THR A 55 5.99 1.83 5.00
N ALA A 56 5.24 1.18 5.90
CA ALA A 56 3.78 1.17 5.81
C ALA A 56 3.17 2.57 5.74
N ALA A 57 3.73 3.52 6.49
CA ALA A 57 3.25 4.90 6.51
C ALA A 57 3.40 5.58 5.15
N GLY A 58 4.59 5.53 4.56
CA GLY A 58 4.80 6.18 3.27
C GLY A 58 4.24 5.40 2.08
N ALA A 59 4.03 4.09 2.18
CA ALA A 59 3.37 3.31 1.15
C ALA A 59 1.86 3.58 1.07
N LEU A 60 1.17 3.71 2.21
CA LEU A 60 -0.26 4.07 2.22
C LEU A 60 -0.50 5.50 1.74
N ILE A 61 0.38 6.43 2.08
CA ILE A 61 0.33 7.80 1.53
C ILE A 61 0.68 7.80 0.05
N GLY A 62 1.70 7.00 -0.33
CA GLY A 62 2.13 6.79 -1.71
C GLY A 62 1.01 6.26 -2.62
N ALA A 63 0.04 5.53 -2.07
CA ALA A 63 -1.13 5.06 -2.81
C ALA A 63 -1.95 6.22 -3.42
N PHE A 64 -1.97 7.39 -2.76
CA PHE A 64 -2.61 8.59 -3.30
C PHE A 64 -1.66 9.37 -4.22
N LEU A 65 -0.34 9.25 -4.04
CA LEU A 65 0.67 9.95 -4.81
C LEU A 65 0.79 9.49 -6.27
N GLY A 66 0.30 8.29 -6.61
CA GLY A 66 0.35 7.76 -7.97
C GLY A 66 -0.70 8.32 -8.95
N GLY A 67 -1.72 9.02 -8.44
CA GLY A 67 -2.84 9.55 -9.24
C GLY A 67 -2.96 11.08 -9.21
N GLU A 68 -4.03 11.60 -9.80
CA GLU A 68 -4.30 13.06 -9.82
C GLU A 68 -4.40 13.67 -8.41
N VAL A 69 -4.87 12.85 -7.47
CA VAL A 69 -5.00 13.13 -6.03
C VAL A 69 -3.65 13.50 -5.42
N GLY A 70 -2.59 12.79 -5.81
CA GLY A 70 -1.23 13.00 -5.31
C GLY A 70 -0.67 14.37 -5.60
N ARG A 71 -1.05 14.95 -6.74
CA ARG A 71 -0.65 16.30 -7.15
C ARG A 71 -1.24 17.39 -6.27
N GLY A 72 -2.35 17.10 -5.59
CA GLY A 72 -3.00 18.02 -4.68
C GLY A 72 -2.43 18.04 -3.26
N LEU A 73 -1.51 17.12 -2.91
CA LEU A 73 -0.90 17.03 -1.58
C LEU A 73 0.48 17.69 -1.55
N ASP A 74 0.63 18.70 -0.71
CA ASP A 74 1.93 19.30 -0.40
C ASP A 74 2.72 18.44 0.61
N ASP A 75 3.92 18.88 0.96
CA ASP A 75 4.76 18.13 1.90
C ASP A 75 4.23 18.16 3.34
N VAL A 76 3.50 19.20 3.73
CA VAL A 76 2.87 19.32 5.05
C VAL A 76 1.67 18.36 5.16
N ASP A 77 0.90 18.21 4.09
CA ASP A 77 -0.17 17.21 3.96
C ASP A 77 0.38 15.80 4.15
N LYS A 78 1.46 15.46 3.43
CA LYS A 78 2.11 14.15 3.52
C LYS A 78 2.63 13.90 4.93
N GLN A 79 3.24 14.88 5.59
CA GLN A 79 3.71 14.76 6.97
C GLN A 79 2.55 14.52 7.96
N LYS A 80 1.45 15.25 7.81
CA LYS A 80 0.25 15.09 8.66
C LYS A 80 -0.40 13.73 8.48
N ALA A 81 -0.56 13.27 7.24
CA ALA A 81 -1.04 11.93 6.94
C ALA A 81 -0.09 10.85 7.50
N THR A 82 1.23 11.07 7.42
CA THR A 82 2.25 10.16 7.97
C THR A 82 2.12 10.04 9.49
N SER A 83 1.98 11.17 10.18
CA SER A 83 1.76 11.21 11.63
C SER A 83 0.46 10.48 12.02
N ALA A 84 -0.64 10.69 11.30
CA ALA A 84 -1.89 9.99 11.55
C ALA A 84 -1.74 8.47 11.37
N MET A 85 -1.02 8.02 10.35
CA MET A 85 -0.76 6.61 10.13
C MET A 85 0.12 6.00 11.23
N HIS A 86 1.16 6.71 11.69
CA HIS A 86 1.95 6.26 12.84
C HIS A 86 1.13 6.13 14.13
N GLN A 87 0.22 7.07 14.37
CA GLN A 87 -0.71 6.98 15.51
C GLN A 87 -1.66 5.78 15.36
N ALA A 88 -2.18 5.55 14.15
CA ALA A 88 -3.07 4.42 13.87
C ALA A 88 -2.38 3.05 14.06
N GLN A 89 -1.06 2.96 13.87
CA GLN A 89 -0.29 1.73 14.13
C GLN A 89 -0.36 1.27 15.59
N ALA A 90 -0.57 2.20 16.53
CA ALA A 90 -0.71 1.89 17.96
C ALA A 90 -2.17 1.95 18.46
N ALA A 91 -3.09 2.47 17.63
CA ALA A 91 -4.49 2.62 18.01
C ALA A 91 -5.23 1.25 18.02
N PRO A 92 -6.23 1.08 18.90
CA PRO A 92 -7.22 0.00 18.82
C PRO A 92 -7.93 -0.06 17.46
N VAL A 93 -8.27 -1.28 17.02
CA VAL A 93 -9.09 -1.50 15.83
C VAL A 93 -10.41 -0.72 15.94
N GLY A 94 -10.78 -0.01 14.87
CA GLY A 94 -11.96 0.85 14.78
C GLY A 94 -11.74 2.30 15.22
N GLN A 95 -10.61 2.63 15.86
CA GLN A 95 -10.35 4.02 16.25
C GLN A 95 -9.98 4.87 15.03
N THR A 96 -10.71 5.97 14.83
CA THR A 96 -10.42 6.91 13.75
C THR A 96 -9.38 7.94 14.17
N ILE A 97 -8.29 8.01 13.41
CA ILE A 97 -7.27 9.05 13.53
C ILE A 97 -7.45 10.04 12.39
N ALA A 98 -7.82 11.28 12.70
CA ALA A 98 -8.01 12.32 11.70
C ALA A 98 -6.75 13.19 11.55
N TRP A 99 -6.56 13.74 10.36
CA TRP A 99 -5.58 14.79 10.10
C TRP A 99 -6.17 15.87 9.20
N ASN A 100 -5.67 17.09 9.35
CA ASN A 100 -6.06 18.22 8.52
C ASN A 100 -4.90 19.20 8.36
N ASN A 101 -4.82 19.82 7.18
CA ASN A 101 -3.93 20.93 6.89
C ASN A 101 -4.75 22.19 6.58
N PRO A 102 -4.84 23.15 7.52
CA PRO A 102 -5.55 24.42 7.27
C PRO A 102 -4.97 25.25 6.13
N GLY A 103 -3.69 25.06 5.77
CA GLY A 103 -3.02 25.83 4.72
C GLY A 103 -3.48 25.46 3.31
N THR A 104 -3.75 24.16 3.07
CA THR A 104 -4.24 23.65 1.79
C THR A 104 -5.73 23.36 1.79
N GLY A 105 -6.34 23.22 2.97
CA GLY A 105 -7.71 22.73 3.15
C GLY A 105 -7.83 21.20 3.04
N ASN A 106 -6.74 20.50 2.76
CA ASN A 106 -6.74 19.04 2.65
C ASN A 106 -6.90 18.38 4.01
N SER A 107 -7.58 17.24 4.03
CA SER A 107 -7.81 16.49 5.27
C SER A 107 -7.95 15.00 4.98
N GLY A 108 -8.04 14.19 6.03
CA GLY A 108 -8.24 12.77 5.86
C GLY A 108 -8.30 12.02 7.18
N THR A 109 -8.42 10.71 7.08
CA THR A 109 -8.49 9.81 8.23
C THR A 109 -7.68 8.55 7.99
N VAL A 110 -7.25 7.90 9.07
CA VAL A 110 -6.67 6.56 9.09
C VAL A 110 -7.37 5.75 10.18
N ILE A 111 -7.79 4.54 9.84
CA ILE A 111 -8.53 3.64 10.73
C ILE A 111 -7.88 2.25 10.63
N PRO A 112 -7.34 1.68 11.72
CA PRO A 112 -7.02 0.26 11.74
C PRO A 112 -8.33 -0.54 11.75
N VAL A 113 -8.57 -1.35 10.73
CA VAL A 113 -9.87 -2.03 10.53
C VAL A 113 -9.83 -3.50 10.92
N ARG A 114 -8.65 -4.13 10.92
CA ARG A 114 -8.51 -5.55 11.24
C ARG A 114 -7.09 -5.89 11.66
N ASP A 115 -6.97 -6.73 12.68
CA ASP A 115 -5.72 -7.37 13.07
C ASP A 115 -5.66 -8.80 12.52
N GLY A 116 -4.45 -9.30 12.28
CA GLY A 116 -4.21 -10.65 11.78
C GLY A 116 -2.76 -11.10 11.96
N THR A 117 -2.47 -12.29 11.48
CA THR A 117 -1.14 -12.89 11.56
C THR A 117 -0.82 -13.52 10.22
N ALA A 118 0.39 -13.28 9.70
CA ALA A 118 0.89 -13.92 8.49
C ALA A 118 1.35 -15.36 8.75
N ASN A 119 1.60 -16.12 7.67
CA ASN A 119 2.01 -17.52 7.75
C ASN A 119 3.34 -17.74 8.49
N ASP A 120 4.21 -16.75 8.48
CA ASP A 120 5.49 -16.73 9.20
C ASP A 120 5.35 -16.30 10.68
N GLY A 121 4.13 -16.05 11.14
CA GLY A 121 3.82 -15.60 12.49
C GLY A 121 3.90 -14.08 12.69
N ALA A 122 4.20 -13.30 11.64
CA ALA A 122 4.27 -11.85 11.78
C ALA A 122 2.89 -11.24 12.10
N TYR A 123 2.84 -10.33 13.06
CA TYR A 123 1.62 -9.58 13.38
C TYR A 123 1.32 -8.58 12.25
N CYS A 124 0.13 -8.66 11.69
CA CYS A 124 -0.31 -7.83 10.58
C CYS A 124 -1.57 -7.06 10.95
N ARG A 125 -1.74 -5.91 10.30
CA ARG A 125 -2.87 -5.02 10.51
C ARG A 125 -3.28 -4.40 9.19
N GLU A 126 -4.59 -4.38 8.96
CA GLU A 126 -5.22 -3.71 7.84
C GLU A 126 -5.67 -2.31 8.26
N PHE A 127 -5.43 -1.35 7.38
CA PHE A 127 -5.76 0.05 7.58
C PHE A 127 -6.62 0.54 6.43
N GLN A 128 -7.64 1.31 6.76
CA GLN A 128 -8.38 2.15 5.83
C GLN A 128 -7.87 3.59 5.98
N GLN A 129 -7.57 4.24 4.86
CA GLN A 129 -7.18 5.65 4.81
C GLN A 129 -8.12 6.42 3.90
N THR A 130 -8.39 7.68 4.24
CA THR A 130 -9.08 8.64 3.37
C THR A 130 -8.25 9.90 3.18
N VAL A 131 -8.44 10.55 2.04
CA VAL A 131 -7.88 11.86 1.73
C VAL A 131 -8.97 12.70 1.05
N ASN A 132 -9.16 13.93 1.50
CA ASN A 132 -10.07 14.91 0.92
C ASN A 132 -9.23 16.06 0.34
N ILE A 133 -9.36 16.27 -0.98
CA ILE A 133 -8.65 17.30 -1.74
C ILE A 133 -9.66 18.03 -2.61
N GLY A 134 -9.79 19.35 -2.43
CA GLY A 134 -10.72 20.16 -3.22
C GLY A 134 -12.18 19.68 -3.15
N GLY A 135 -12.59 19.03 -2.05
CA GLY A 135 -13.93 18.48 -1.86
C GLY A 135 -14.12 17.05 -2.40
N GLN A 136 -13.13 16.47 -3.07
CA GLN A 136 -13.14 15.08 -3.52
C GLN A 136 -12.52 14.19 -2.45
N THR A 137 -13.27 13.18 -2.01
CA THR A 137 -12.79 12.19 -1.03
C THR A 137 -12.40 10.90 -1.70
N GLU A 138 -11.17 10.50 -1.48
CA GLU A 138 -10.59 9.24 -1.96
C GLU A 138 -10.30 8.32 -0.78
N ARG A 139 -10.35 7.01 -1.02
CA ARG A 139 -10.13 5.99 0.00
C ARG A 139 -9.16 4.93 -0.49
N ALA A 140 -8.33 4.42 0.42
CA ALA A 140 -7.42 3.32 0.18
C ALA A 140 -7.43 2.36 1.38
N TYR A 141 -7.10 1.09 1.13
CA TYR A 141 -7.13 0.01 2.13
C TYR A 141 -5.90 -0.83 2.01
N GLY A 142 -5.09 -1.02 3.06
CA GLY A 142 -3.89 -1.84 2.95
C GLY A 142 -3.43 -2.51 4.21
N THR A 143 -2.72 -3.62 4.03
CA THR A 143 -2.19 -4.45 5.11
C THR A 143 -0.71 -4.21 5.29
N ALA A 144 -0.31 -3.97 6.52
CA ALA A 144 1.09 -3.91 6.93
C ALA A 144 1.37 -4.98 7.98
N CYS A 145 2.55 -5.60 7.90
CA CYS A 145 3.04 -6.53 8.89
C CYS A 145 4.22 -5.94 9.65
N ARG A 146 4.18 -6.09 10.98
CA ARG A 146 5.22 -5.64 11.88
C ARG A 146 6.45 -6.54 11.75
N GLN A 147 7.59 -5.91 11.52
CA GLN A 147 8.89 -6.54 11.38
C GLN A 147 9.54 -6.78 12.76
N PRO A 148 10.56 -7.65 12.86
CA PRO A 148 11.24 -7.93 14.12
C PRO A 148 11.88 -6.69 14.79
N ASP A 149 12.31 -5.71 13.99
CA ASP A 149 12.85 -4.42 14.47
C ASP A 149 11.77 -3.44 14.94
N GLY A 150 10.49 -3.84 14.89
CA GLY A 150 9.34 -3.04 15.28
C GLY A 150 8.79 -2.14 14.17
N SER A 151 9.46 -2.04 13.02
CA SER A 151 8.96 -1.29 11.86
C SER A 151 7.75 -1.98 11.23
N TRP A 152 7.00 -1.25 10.41
CA TRP A 152 5.85 -1.80 9.68
C TRP A 152 6.14 -1.78 8.18
N LYS A 153 5.92 -2.92 7.52
CA LYS A 153 6.11 -3.08 6.08
C LYS A 153 4.79 -3.46 5.43
N MET A 154 4.43 -2.81 4.32
CA MET A 154 3.27 -3.24 3.54
C MET A 154 3.48 -4.64 2.99
N VAL A 155 2.44 -5.44 3.02
CA VAL A 155 2.38 -6.73 2.33
C VAL A 155 1.36 -6.63 1.20
N GLN A 156 1.74 -7.12 0.04
CA GLN A 156 0.90 -7.22 -1.16
C GLN A 156 0.41 -8.66 -1.31
#